data_AF-A0A1J4J7S1-F1
#
_entry.id   AF-A0A1J4J7S1-F1
#
_cell.length_a   1.000
_cell.length_b   1.000
_cell.length_c   1.000
_cell.angle_alpha   90.00
_cell.angle_beta   90.00
_cell.angle_gamma   90.00
#
_symmetry.space_group_name_H-M   'P 1'
#
loop_
_entity.id
_entity.type
_entity.pdbx_description
1 polymer ?
#
loop_
_entity_poly.entity_id
_entity_poly.type
_entity_poly.pdbx_seq_one_letter_code
_entity_poly.pdbx_strand_id
1 'polypeptide(L)'
;MISEQEQALNEALENSLRLHNQKPTMFYLGEGDKETVEQCRKVFKAMKPFALQLSPVWFQSDEAVPKHPKFALIKRHIDQIRYIYQSREPSLIQLFVSKLLPCNPMPLRFAVLSSISLFSTRVYLHDNKLSPQPHQAYVDGYFNLVVSMGENVVRFPLLPEMKGGQMTTPSMPPAIRFIGARSDQADEVNTSAQKVQQFVFETAPKTGRRTQLHAFISILNSGKEIADYLPSFLNALTSFDISFATAICALASDPSNLVSIRSLVNVLASNKMLDHFLRCLAASVRQAVSGYLIQDVPELIALDNMFISSSIEWARSLASEYKGIQQPPIDGLIRRICKDIQRKAIKSDIGLYILRAILVIASYEDQSGDTAIAMFMEVVVRPFAVGLHIGNQFIMLKEQLSRNDETIEIIQNIIEETIVRVLAMNISMTYNIGDVEDQLFEIHNFVTQKLDDFVRLVISLNNRKKREHPVIQMITFAFTKCGELALY
;
A
#
# COMPACT_ATOMS: atom_id res chain seq x y z
N MET A 1 25.51 29.90 -4.54
CA MET A 1 25.92 29.19 -5.78
C MET A 1 24.92 28.07 -6.01
N ILE A 2 24.30 28.02 -7.19
CA ILE A 2 23.38 26.95 -7.57
C ILE A 2 24.23 25.68 -7.79
N SER A 3 23.80 24.52 -7.28
CA SER A 3 24.55 23.28 -7.49
C SER A 3 24.49 22.87 -8.97
N GLU A 4 25.52 22.20 -9.48
CA GLU A 4 25.57 21.72 -10.88
C GLU A 4 24.32 20.89 -11.27
N GLN A 5 23.80 20.11 -10.32
CA GLN A 5 22.58 19.33 -10.48
C GLN A 5 21.33 20.20 -10.63
N GLU A 6 21.26 21.33 -9.92
CA GLU A 6 20.14 22.26 -9.99
C GLU A 6 20.18 23.07 -11.28
N GLN A 7 21.37 23.44 -11.75
CA GLN A 7 21.54 24.05 -13.07
C GLN A 7 21.08 23.09 -14.17
N ALA A 8 21.50 21.82 -14.14
CA ALA A 8 21.10 20.83 -15.13
C ALA A 8 19.58 20.59 -15.18
N LEU A 9 18.89 20.63 -14.02
CA LEU A 9 17.45 20.54 -13.97
C LEU A 9 16.77 21.77 -14.58
N ASN A 10 17.23 22.98 -14.25
CA ASN A 10 16.67 24.22 -14.78
C ASN A 10 16.83 24.30 -16.29
N GLU A 11 18.00 23.98 -16.83
CA GLU A 11 18.27 23.94 -18.27
C GLU A 11 17.37 22.92 -18.98
N ALA A 12 17.18 21.73 -18.39
CA ALA A 12 16.30 20.71 -18.96
C ALA A 12 14.82 21.15 -19.00
N LEU A 13 14.34 21.82 -17.94
CA LEU A 13 12.98 22.36 -17.86
C LEU A 13 12.77 23.48 -18.89
N GLU A 14 13.70 24.42 -18.98
CA GLU A 14 13.64 25.54 -19.94
C GLU A 14 13.67 25.05 -21.39
N ASN A 15 14.58 24.12 -21.71
CA ASN A 15 14.61 23.53 -23.05
C ASN A 15 13.30 22.79 -23.36
N SER A 16 12.74 22.05 -22.41
CA SER A 16 11.45 21.38 -22.60
C SER A 16 10.31 22.38 -22.83
N LEU A 17 10.27 23.49 -22.09
CA LEU A 17 9.28 24.55 -22.29
C LEU A 17 9.38 25.16 -23.69
N ARG A 18 10.61 25.45 -24.16
CA ARG A 18 10.86 25.94 -25.52
C ARG A 18 10.32 24.97 -26.58
N LEU A 19 10.53 23.67 -26.40
CA LEU A 19 10.02 22.65 -27.32
C LEU A 19 8.49 22.61 -27.36
N HIS A 20 7.82 22.70 -26.20
CA HIS A 20 6.36 22.77 -26.12
C HIS A 20 5.80 24.06 -26.77
N ASN A 21 6.50 25.18 -26.65
CA ASN A 21 6.10 26.44 -27.29
C ASN A 21 6.26 26.40 -28.81
N GLN A 22 7.28 25.69 -29.32
CA GLN A 22 7.51 25.53 -30.75
C GLN A 22 6.52 24.53 -31.39
N LYS A 23 6.21 23.46 -30.67
CA LYS A 23 5.29 22.40 -31.12
C LYS A 23 4.42 21.96 -29.94
N PRO A 24 3.20 22.51 -29.80
CA PRO A 24 2.30 22.14 -28.70
C PRO A 24 1.88 20.66 -28.80
N THR A 25 2.49 19.78 -28.02
CA THR A 25 2.23 18.33 -28.02
C THR A 25 2.55 17.74 -26.65
N MET A 26 1.88 16.63 -26.27
CA MET A 26 2.08 15.98 -24.98
C MET A 26 3.37 15.13 -24.92
N PHE A 27 4.54 15.74 -25.15
CA PHE A 27 5.83 15.05 -25.24
C PHE A 27 6.18 14.23 -24.01
N TYR A 28 5.81 14.68 -22.81
CA TYR A 28 6.03 13.92 -21.57
C TYR A 28 5.27 12.59 -21.54
N LEU A 29 4.13 12.51 -22.23
CA LEU A 29 3.33 11.28 -22.39
C LEU A 29 3.75 10.45 -23.61
N GLY A 30 4.80 10.87 -24.32
CA GLY A 30 5.36 10.15 -25.46
C GLY A 30 4.70 10.47 -26.80
N GLU A 31 3.86 11.50 -26.87
CA GLU A 31 3.30 11.99 -28.13
C GLU A 31 4.31 12.87 -28.87
N GLY A 32 4.28 12.86 -30.21
CA GLY A 32 5.17 13.66 -31.05
C GLY A 32 6.42 12.93 -31.56
N ASP A 33 7.41 13.68 -32.05
CA ASP A 33 8.63 13.09 -32.60
C ASP A 33 9.56 12.52 -31.51
N LYS A 34 10.19 11.38 -31.82
CA LYS A 34 10.98 10.60 -30.84
C LYS A 34 12.12 11.41 -30.24
N GLU A 35 12.73 12.30 -31.01
CA GLU A 35 13.84 13.13 -30.57
C GLU A 35 13.39 14.14 -29.52
N THR A 36 12.31 14.88 -29.78
CA THR A 36 11.73 15.86 -28.85
C THR A 36 11.21 15.19 -27.58
N VAL A 37 10.60 14.01 -27.70
CA VAL A 37 10.20 13.19 -26.54
C VAL A 37 11.42 12.86 -25.68
N GLU A 38 12.53 12.41 -26.28
CA GLU A 38 13.74 12.07 -25.52
C GLU A 38 14.40 13.30 -24.89
N GLN A 39 14.37 14.46 -25.56
CA GLN A 39 14.83 15.73 -24.99
C GLN A 39 13.98 16.13 -23.76
N CYS A 40 12.65 16.03 -23.84
CA CYS A 40 11.79 16.29 -22.69
C CYS A 40 12.04 15.29 -21.55
N ARG A 41 12.32 14.01 -21.86
CA ARG A 41 12.66 12.99 -20.85
C ARG A 41 13.98 13.24 -20.13
N LYS A 42 14.88 14.10 -20.64
CA LYS A 42 16.09 14.51 -19.91
C LYS A 42 15.76 15.20 -18.58
N VAL A 43 14.60 15.86 -18.48
CA VAL A 43 14.09 16.41 -17.21
C VAL A 43 14.03 15.32 -16.13
N PHE A 44 13.50 14.14 -16.44
CA PHE A 44 13.43 13.04 -15.48
C PHE A 44 14.81 12.47 -15.11
N LYS A 45 15.78 12.53 -16.03
CA LYS A 45 17.17 12.15 -15.72
C LYS A 45 17.78 13.17 -14.75
N ALA A 46 17.56 14.47 -14.97
CA ALA A 46 18.02 15.55 -14.11
C ALA A 46 17.33 15.58 -12.73
N MET A 47 16.12 15.02 -12.61
CA MET A 47 15.41 14.89 -11.32
C MET A 47 15.95 13.75 -10.43
N LYS A 48 16.59 12.72 -11.01
CA LYS A 48 17.01 11.51 -10.29
C LYS A 48 17.93 11.77 -9.08
N PRO A 49 18.92 12.69 -9.12
CA PRO A 49 19.77 12.98 -7.97
C PRO A 49 18.98 13.48 -6.76
N PHE A 50 17.99 14.35 -6.98
CA PHE A 50 17.14 14.89 -5.91
C PHE A 50 16.27 13.81 -5.27
N ALA A 51 15.76 12.87 -6.07
CA ALA A 51 15.00 11.73 -5.57
C ALA A 51 15.84 10.84 -4.63
N LEU A 52 17.15 10.71 -4.86
CA LEU A 52 18.01 9.89 -4.03
C LEU A 52 18.52 10.64 -2.79
N GLN A 53 18.92 11.90 -2.94
CA GLN A 53 19.57 12.66 -1.89
C GLN A 53 18.58 13.28 -0.90
N LEU A 54 17.41 13.74 -1.38
CA LEU A 54 16.47 14.50 -0.54
C LEU A 54 15.38 13.62 0.04
N SER A 55 15.03 12.50 -0.60
CA SER A 55 13.87 11.69 -0.22
C SER A 55 13.80 11.25 1.23
N PRO A 56 14.86 10.69 1.83
CA PRO A 56 14.80 10.24 3.23
C PRO A 56 14.41 11.37 4.19
N VAL A 57 14.80 12.61 3.89
CA VAL A 57 14.62 13.75 4.79
C VAL A 57 13.17 14.23 4.86
N TRP A 58 12.49 14.38 3.72
CA TRP A 58 11.13 14.94 3.71
C TRP A 58 10.04 13.89 3.95
N PHE A 59 10.28 12.62 3.62
CA PHE A 59 9.34 11.54 3.97
C PHE A 59 9.37 11.18 5.46
N GLN A 60 10.50 11.39 6.14
CA GLN A 60 10.60 11.23 7.59
C GLN A 60 10.21 12.49 8.37
N SER A 61 9.84 13.57 7.67
CA SER A 61 9.30 14.78 8.28
C SER A 61 7.99 14.46 9.02
N ASP A 62 7.82 15.05 10.21
CA ASP A 62 6.62 15.02 11.03
C ASP A 62 5.52 15.97 10.51
N GLU A 63 5.82 16.76 9.47
CA GLU A 63 4.83 17.60 8.79
C GLU A 63 3.70 16.77 8.18
N ALA A 64 2.46 17.21 8.37
CA ALA A 64 1.29 16.54 7.81
C ALA A 64 1.32 16.48 6.27
N VAL A 65 1.71 17.58 5.62
CA VAL A 65 1.86 17.66 4.16
C VAL A 65 3.34 17.79 3.82
N PRO A 66 4.02 16.68 3.49
CA PRO A 66 5.46 16.69 3.34
C PRO A 66 5.87 17.48 2.08
N LYS A 67 6.76 18.47 2.24
CA LYS A 67 7.14 19.41 1.18
C LYS A 67 8.52 19.12 0.60
N HIS A 68 8.57 18.54 -0.61
CA HIS A 68 9.84 18.38 -1.31
C HIS A 68 10.36 19.73 -1.84
N PRO A 69 11.67 20.04 -1.73
CA PRO A 69 12.23 21.34 -2.15
C PRO A 69 11.99 21.69 -3.63
N LYS A 70 11.82 20.68 -4.50
CA LYS A 70 11.58 20.89 -5.94
C LYS A 70 10.10 20.98 -6.34
N PHE A 71 9.15 20.86 -5.42
CA PHE A 71 7.73 20.94 -5.75
C PHE A 71 7.36 22.27 -6.41
N ALA A 72 7.82 23.41 -5.87
CA ALA A 72 7.50 24.73 -6.44
C ALA A 72 8.02 24.89 -7.88
N LEU A 73 9.27 24.48 -8.12
CA LEU A 73 9.88 24.52 -9.45
C LEU A 73 9.10 23.67 -10.46
N ILE A 74 8.75 22.44 -10.08
CA ILE A 74 8.01 21.51 -10.94
C ILE A 74 6.59 22.03 -11.18
N LYS A 75 5.92 22.55 -10.16
CA LYS A 75 4.57 23.12 -10.28
C LYS A 75 4.57 24.29 -11.27
N ARG A 76 5.50 25.23 -11.14
CA ARG A 76 5.65 26.35 -12.08
C ARG A 76 5.82 25.87 -13.53
N HIS A 77 6.65 24.86 -13.75
CA HIS A 77 6.84 24.29 -15.09
C HIS A 77 5.57 23.63 -15.63
N ILE A 78 4.88 22.83 -14.79
CA ILE A 78 3.61 22.20 -15.16
C ILE A 78 2.58 23.28 -15.51
N ASP A 79 2.44 24.34 -14.72
CA ASP A 79 1.51 25.43 -14.96
C ASP A 79 1.75 26.12 -16.31
N GLN A 80 3.02 26.25 -16.73
CA GLN A 80 3.38 26.84 -18.02
C GLN A 80 2.97 25.97 -19.22
N ILE A 81 2.91 24.65 -19.06
CA ILE A 81 2.56 23.72 -20.14
C ILE A 81 1.15 23.11 -20.00
N ARG A 82 0.44 23.38 -18.90
CA ARG A 82 -0.81 22.68 -18.54
C ARG A 82 -1.89 22.79 -19.61
N TYR A 83 -1.91 23.90 -20.36
CA TYR A 83 -2.88 24.11 -21.44
C TYR A 83 -2.77 23.06 -22.55
N ILE A 84 -1.61 22.44 -22.72
CA ILE A 84 -1.36 21.34 -23.67
C ILE A 84 -1.90 20.01 -23.12
N TYR A 85 -1.95 19.86 -21.80
CA TYR A 85 -2.27 18.61 -21.09
C TYR A 85 -3.66 18.63 -20.44
N GLN A 86 -4.59 19.52 -20.81
CA GLN A 86 -5.88 19.69 -20.10
C GLN A 86 -6.64 18.38 -19.84
N SER A 87 -6.65 17.44 -20.79
CA SER A 87 -7.32 16.14 -20.66
C SER A 87 -6.50 15.08 -19.90
N ARG A 88 -5.22 15.35 -19.64
CA ARG A 88 -4.23 14.40 -19.08
C ARG A 88 -3.36 15.01 -17.97
N GLU A 89 -3.74 16.14 -17.41
CA GLU A 89 -2.99 16.86 -16.37
C GLU A 89 -2.71 15.96 -15.14
N PRO A 90 -3.66 15.16 -14.63
CA PRO A 90 -3.38 14.24 -13.53
C PRO A 90 -2.28 13.22 -13.87
N SER A 91 -2.21 12.77 -15.14
CA SER A 91 -1.18 11.84 -15.60
C SER A 91 0.19 12.51 -15.69
N LEU A 92 0.24 13.78 -16.09
CA LEU A 92 1.47 14.58 -16.12
C LEU A 92 2.01 14.79 -14.70
N ILE A 93 1.17 15.24 -13.77
CA ILE A 93 1.55 15.44 -12.36
C ILE A 93 2.08 14.14 -11.78
N GLN A 94 1.33 13.04 -11.95
CA GLN A 94 1.73 11.72 -11.46
C GLN A 94 3.09 11.28 -12.01
N LEU A 95 3.37 11.58 -13.29
CA LEU A 95 4.63 11.25 -13.91
C LEU A 95 5.79 11.97 -13.20
N PHE A 96 5.68 13.29 -13.01
CA PHE A 96 6.69 14.10 -12.32
C PHE A 96 6.90 13.68 -10.86
N VAL A 97 5.83 13.59 -10.07
CA VAL A 97 5.95 13.23 -8.65
C VAL A 97 6.54 11.84 -8.47
N SER A 98 6.21 10.88 -9.35
CA SER A 98 6.77 9.54 -9.26
C SER A 98 8.28 9.46 -9.54
N LYS A 99 8.87 10.49 -10.14
CA LYS A 99 10.33 10.61 -10.36
C LYS A 99 11.06 11.20 -9.17
N LEU A 100 10.34 11.70 -8.16
CA LEU A 100 10.91 12.21 -6.92
C LEU A 100 10.97 11.15 -5.81
N LEU A 101 10.52 9.93 -6.07
CA LEU A 101 10.50 8.87 -5.07
C LEU A 101 11.90 8.24 -4.90
N PRO A 102 12.28 7.86 -3.67
CA PRO A 102 13.59 7.26 -3.39
C PRO A 102 13.76 5.90 -4.06
N CYS A 103 12.67 5.17 -4.21
CA CYS A 103 12.65 3.82 -4.76
C CYS A 103 11.37 3.59 -5.57
N ASN A 104 11.31 2.43 -6.23
CA ASN A 104 10.10 1.99 -6.90
C ASN A 104 9.00 1.77 -5.84
N PRO A 105 7.85 2.50 -5.91
CA PRO A 105 6.79 2.37 -4.93
C PRO A 105 6.05 1.03 -5.02
N MET A 106 6.23 0.25 -6.09
CA MET A 106 5.61 -1.07 -6.26
C MET A 106 6.71 -2.11 -6.53
N PRO A 107 7.52 -2.45 -5.51
CA PRO A 107 8.63 -3.38 -5.67
C PRO A 107 8.16 -4.81 -5.95
N LEU A 108 6.95 -5.18 -5.51
CA LEU A 108 6.39 -6.54 -5.65
C LEU A 108 5.33 -6.62 -6.77
N ARG A 109 5.36 -5.72 -7.75
CA ARG A 109 4.42 -5.73 -8.89
C ARG A 109 4.60 -6.96 -9.77
N PHE A 110 3.59 -7.27 -10.59
CA PHE A 110 3.60 -8.40 -11.52
C PHE A 110 4.87 -8.52 -12.36
N ALA A 111 5.34 -7.43 -12.97
CA ALA A 111 6.55 -7.47 -13.79
C ALA A 111 7.80 -7.92 -13.02
N VAL A 112 7.88 -7.65 -11.71
CA VAL A 112 8.99 -8.10 -10.87
C VAL A 112 8.75 -9.55 -10.46
N LEU A 113 7.61 -9.85 -9.83
CA LEU A 113 7.35 -11.21 -9.31
C LEU A 113 7.35 -12.27 -10.40
N SER A 114 6.81 -11.97 -11.59
CA SER A 114 6.82 -12.91 -12.73
C SER A 114 8.19 -13.13 -13.37
N SER A 115 9.16 -12.25 -13.08
CA SER A 115 10.54 -12.36 -13.59
C SER A 115 11.47 -13.14 -12.66
N ILE A 116 11.03 -13.43 -11.43
CA ILE A 116 11.82 -14.19 -10.46
C ILE A 116 11.81 -15.66 -10.88
N SER A 117 12.95 -16.33 -10.75
CA SER A 117 13.04 -17.79 -10.81
C SER A 117 13.34 -18.32 -9.41
N LEU A 118 12.31 -18.70 -8.65
CA LEU A 118 12.46 -19.31 -7.32
C LEU A 118 13.13 -20.69 -7.41
N PHE A 119 12.79 -21.43 -8.46
CA PHE A 119 13.39 -22.70 -8.83
C PHE A 119 13.26 -22.88 -10.34
N SER A 120 14.20 -23.59 -10.95
CA SER A 120 14.27 -23.81 -12.40
C SER A 120 14.36 -25.30 -12.70
N THR A 121 13.71 -25.73 -13.77
CA THR A 121 13.69 -27.12 -14.25
C THR A 121 13.53 -27.18 -15.76
N ARG A 122 13.59 -28.38 -16.33
CA ARG A 122 13.41 -28.60 -17.76
C ARG A 122 12.20 -29.49 -17.98
N VAL A 123 11.38 -29.14 -18.98
CA VAL A 123 10.15 -29.86 -19.33
C VAL A 123 10.05 -30.13 -20.82
N TYR A 124 9.44 -31.25 -21.19
CA TYR A 124 8.93 -31.51 -22.53
C TYR A 124 7.45 -31.16 -22.60
N LEU A 125 7.02 -30.66 -23.76
CA LEU A 125 5.65 -30.20 -24.03
C LEU A 125 4.97 -31.02 -25.13
N HIS A 126 5.53 -32.19 -25.42
CA HIS A 126 5.12 -33.07 -26.52
C HIS A 126 4.94 -34.50 -26.01
N ASP A 127 4.21 -35.30 -26.78
CA ASP A 127 4.00 -36.73 -26.51
C ASP A 127 5.34 -37.48 -26.35
N ASN A 128 5.33 -38.59 -25.59
CA ASN A 128 6.47 -39.45 -25.30
C ASN A 128 7.20 -39.96 -26.55
N LYS A 129 6.51 -39.98 -27.69
CA LYS A 129 7.04 -40.41 -28.99
C LYS A 129 7.92 -39.35 -29.66
N LEU A 130 7.88 -38.10 -29.19
CA LEU A 130 8.68 -37.00 -29.70
C LEU A 130 9.71 -36.58 -28.64
N SER A 131 10.97 -36.40 -29.08
CA SER A 131 12.09 -36.00 -28.23
C SER A 131 12.73 -34.66 -28.66
N PRO A 132 11.96 -33.58 -28.83
CA PRO A 132 12.52 -32.27 -29.17
C PRO A 132 13.35 -31.71 -28.01
N GLN A 133 14.05 -30.59 -28.22
CA GLN A 133 14.80 -29.97 -27.13
C GLN A 133 13.87 -29.60 -25.95
N PRO A 134 14.36 -29.79 -24.71
CA PRO A 134 13.64 -29.36 -23.52
C PRO A 134 13.36 -27.86 -23.51
N HIS A 135 12.22 -27.47 -22.95
CA HIS A 135 11.97 -26.09 -22.59
C HIS A 135 12.45 -25.84 -21.15
N GLN A 136 13.11 -24.72 -20.93
CA GLN A 136 13.39 -24.25 -19.58
C GLN A 136 12.07 -23.79 -18.96
N ALA A 137 11.74 -24.36 -17.80
CA ALA A 137 10.62 -23.94 -16.97
C ALA A 137 11.16 -23.41 -15.64
N TYR A 138 10.41 -22.53 -15.00
CA TYR A 138 10.76 -22.01 -13.68
C TYR A 138 9.51 -21.74 -12.85
N VAL A 139 9.66 -21.68 -11.54
CA VAL A 139 8.58 -21.23 -10.65
C VAL A 139 8.77 -19.76 -10.35
N ASP A 140 7.77 -18.95 -10.70
CA ASP A 140 7.80 -17.50 -10.52
C ASP A 140 7.41 -17.05 -9.09
N GLY A 141 7.49 -15.75 -8.82
CA GLY A 141 7.12 -15.15 -7.54
C GLY A 141 5.63 -15.24 -7.18
N TYR A 142 4.75 -15.58 -8.13
CA TYR A 142 3.36 -15.94 -7.87
C TYR A 142 3.20 -17.43 -7.52
N PHE A 143 4.31 -18.17 -7.57
CA PHE A 143 4.35 -19.61 -7.42
C PHE A 143 3.60 -20.34 -8.55
N ASN A 144 3.72 -19.81 -9.77
CA ASN A 144 3.30 -20.50 -10.99
C ASN A 144 4.48 -21.22 -11.63
N LEU A 145 4.28 -22.42 -12.15
CA LEU A 145 5.21 -23.01 -13.12
C LEU A 145 5.06 -22.29 -14.45
N VAL A 146 6.12 -21.64 -14.87
CA VAL A 146 6.20 -20.84 -16.08
C VAL A 146 6.98 -21.59 -17.14
N VAL A 147 6.43 -21.68 -18.35
CA VAL A 147 7.06 -22.31 -19.50
C VAL A 147 7.04 -21.35 -20.69
N SER A 148 8.20 -21.03 -21.24
CA SER A 148 8.33 -20.18 -22.43
C SER A 148 8.03 -21.00 -23.68
N MET A 149 7.14 -20.50 -24.53
CA MET A 149 6.67 -21.10 -25.79
C MET A 149 6.87 -20.10 -26.93
N GLY A 150 8.13 -19.90 -27.34
CA GLY A 150 8.49 -18.84 -28.28
C GLY A 150 8.24 -17.45 -27.66
N GLU A 151 7.42 -16.63 -28.31
CA GLU A 151 7.00 -15.31 -27.82
C GLU A 151 5.93 -15.37 -26.71
N ASN A 152 5.30 -16.53 -26.52
CA ASN A 152 4.25 -16.73 -25.51
C ASN A 152 4.82 -17.34 -24.23
N VAL A 153 4.17 -17.07 -23.10
CA VAL A 153 4.51 -17.64 -21.80
C VAL A 153 3.27 -18.26 -21.20
N VAL A 154 3.33 -19.57 -20.93
CA VAL A 154 2.26 -20.30 -20.25
C VAL A 154 2.57 -20.38 -18.76
N ARG A 155 1.57 -20.09 -17.92
CA ARG A 155 1.70 -20.11 -16.45
C ARG A 155 0.69 -21.08 -15.85
N PHE A 156 1.17 -22.01 -15.05
CA PHE A 156 0.36 -22.99 -14.33
C PHE A 156 0.44 -22.70 -12.83
N PRO A 157 -0.66 -22.34 -12.16
CA PRO A 157 -0.62 -22.11 -10.72
C PRO A 157 -0.27 -23.40 -9.99
N LEU A 158 0.68 -23.33 -9.05
CA LEU A 158 1.07 -24.50 -8.23
C LEU A 158 0.47 -24.45 -6.82
N LEU A 159 -0.01 -23.29 -6.38
CA LEU A 159 -0.67 -23.17 -5.09
C LEU A 159 -2.16 -23.55 -5.20
N PRO A 160 -2.68 -24.30 -4.22
CA PRO A 160 -4.10 -24.60 -4.17
C PRO A 160 -4.93 -23.33 -3.97
N GLU A 161 -6.07 -23.29 -4.65
CA GLU A 161 -7.07 -22.22 -4.51
C GLU A 161 -8.33 -22.76 -3.84
N MET A 162 -8.98 -21.92 -3.04
CA MET A 162 -10.33 -22.16 -2.54
C MET A 162 -11.32 -21.69 -3.60
N LYS A 163 -12.08 -22.60 -4.20
CA LYS A 163 -13.19 -22.26 -5.11
C LYS A 163 -14.48 -22.87 -4.56
N GLY A 164 -15.45 -22.00 -4.25
CA GLY A 164 -16.75 -22.43 -3.69
C GLY A 164 -16.65 -23.17 -2.35
N GLY A 165 -15.64 -22.87 -1.53
CA GLY A 165 -15.41 -23.54 -0.24
C GLY A 165 -14.68 -24.89 -0.32
N GLN A 166 -14.31 -25.34 -1.53
CA GLN A 166 -13.46 -26.52 -1.72
C GLN A 166 -12.06 -26.13 -2.18
N MET A 167 -11.07 -26.82 -1.63
CA MET A 167 -9.67 -26.66 -2.00
C MET A 167 -9.43 -27.41 -3.32
N THR A 168 -9.29 -26.65 -4.41
CA THR A 168 -8.95 -27.23 -5.72
C THR A 168 -7.44 -27.33 -5.82
N THR A 169 -6.93 -28.56 -5.92
CA THR A 169 -5.54 -28.81 -6.26
C THR A 169 -5.31 -28.48 -7.73
N PRO A 170 -4.25 -27.71 -8.07
CA PRO A 170 -3.98 -27.38 -9.45
C PRO A 170 -3.69 -28.64 -10.26
N SER A 171 -4.34 -28.77 -11.42
CA SER A 171 -4.11 -29.86 -12.37
C SER A 171 -3.28 -29.36 -13.55
N MET A 172 -2.31 -30.17 -13.96
CA MET A 172 -1.49 -29.87 -15.13
C MET A 172 -2.09 -30.46 -16.39
N PRO A 173 -1.87 -29.82 -17.56
CA PRO A 173 -2.12 -30.48 -18.83
C PRO A 173 -1.24 -31.75 -18.93
N PRO A 174 -1.80 -32.87 -19.40
CA PRO A 174 -1.07 -34.14 -19.52
C PRO A 174 0.14 -34.08 -20.49
N ALA A 175 0.29 -32.99 -21.24
CA ALA A 175 1.38 -32.77 -22.18
C ALA A 175 2.72 -32.36 -21.53
N ILE A 176 2.74 -31.98 -20.25
CA ILE A 176 3.96 -31.48 -19.58
C ILE A 176 4.69 -32.62 -18.88
N ARG A 177 5.93 -32.88 -19.28
CA ARG A 177 6.78 -33.96 -18.73
C ARG A 177 8.11 -33.40 -18.22
N PHE A 178 8.50 -33.71 -16.99
CA PHE A 178 9.74 -33.19 -16.37
C PHE A 178 10.98 -33.99 -16.79
N ILE A 179 12.14 -33.32 -16.82
CA ILE A 179 13.39 -33.93 -17.24
C ILE A 179 14.32 -34.17 -16.05
N GLY A 180 14.72 -35.43 -15.90
CA GLY A 180 15.89 -35.93 -15.17
C GLY A 180 16.68 -36.95 -16.02
N ALA A 181 16.77 -36.69 -17.33
CA ALA A 181 17.20 -37.62 -18.37
C ALA A 181 18.66 -37.39 -18.83
N ARG A 182 19.46 -38.46 -18.71
CA ARG A 182 20.84 -38.74 -19.22
C ARG A 182 22.05 -38.28 -18.39
N SER A 183 22.59 -39.22 -17.60
CA SER A 183 23.88 -39.86 -17.91
C SER A 183 23.72 -41.37 -17.74
N ASP A 184 24.35 -42.14 -18.62
CA ASP A 184 24.08 -43.55 -18.87
C ASP A 184 24.20 -44.47 -17.63
N GLN A 185 23.07 -44.86 -17.04
CA GLN A 185 22.85 -46.10 -16.26
C GLN A 185 21.36 -46.23 -15.90
N ALA A 186 20.75 -47.38 -16.22
CA ALA A 186 19.35 -47.48 -16.61
C ALA A 186 18.32 -47.82 -15.51
N ASP A 187 18.66 -47.81 -14.21
CA ASP A 187 17.70 -48.23 -13.17
C ASP A 187 17.28 -47.12 -12.17
N GLU A 188 17.93 -45.94 -12.18
CA GLU A 188 17.60 -44.80 -11.29
C GLU A 188 16.88 -43.62 -11.99
N VAL A 189 16.59 -43.74 -13.30
CA VAL A 189 16.16 -42.60 -14.14
C VAL A 189 14.65 -42.35 -14.09
N ASN A 190 13.83 -43.39 -13.89
CA ASN A 190 12.41 -43.22 -13.63
C ASN A 190 12.16 -42.54 -12.28
N THR A 191 13.03 -42.78 -11.28
CA THR A 191 12.90 -42.19 -9.95
C THR A 191 13.31 -40.71 -9.93
N SER A 192 14.23 -40.22 -10.78
CA SER A 192 14.65 -38.81 -10.78
C SER A 192 13.59 -37.86 -11.36
N ALA A 193 12.98 -38.19 -12.49
CA ALA A 193 11.90 -37.40 -13.09
C ALA A 193 10.65 -37.43 -12.21
N GLN A 194 10.33 -38.59 -11.62
CA GLN A 194 9.27 -38.71 -10.61
C GLN A 194 9.59 -37.88 -9.36
N LYS A 195 10.85 -37.86 -8.88
CA LYS A 195 11.27 -37.01 -7.75
C LYS A 195 11.13 -35.52 -8.04
N VAL A 196 11.49 -35.06 -9.25
CA VAL A 196 11.32 -33.64 -9.63
C VAL A 196 9.84 -33.28 -9.74
N GLN A 197 9.04 -34.15 -10.37
CA GLN A 197 7.58 -33.98 -10.44
C GLN A 197 6.96 -33.95 -9.03
N GLN A 198 7.33 -34.90 -8.18
CA GLN A 198 6.90 -34.97 -6.79
C GLN A 198 7.31 -33.74 -6.00
N PHE A 199 8.54 -33.25 -6.20
CA PHE A 199 9.00 -32.02 -5.60
C PHE A 199 8.14 -30.83 -6.03
N VAL A 200 7.96 -30.61 -7.34
CA VAL A 200 7.24 -29.45 -7.88
C VAL A 200 5.76 -29.42 -7.50
N PHE A 201 5.10 -30.58 -7.40
CA PHE A 201 3.65 -30.63 -7.17
C PHE A 201 3.22 -31.03 -5.77
N GLU A 202 4.04 -31.79 -5.03
CA GLU A 202 3.67 -32.24 -3.69
C GLU A 202 4.46 -31.53 -2.59
N THR A 203 5.72 -31.19 -2.85
CA THR A 203 6.62 -30.64 -1.81
C THR A 203 6.67 -29.12 -1.86
N ALA A 204 6.98 -28.55 -3.03
CA ALA A 204 7.13 -27.12 -3.23
C ALA A 204 5.85 -26.33 -2.86
N PRO A 205 4.62 -26.78 -3.21
CA PRO A 205 3.41 -26.06 -2.83
C PRO A 205 3.18 -26.00 -1.31
N LYS A 206 3.63 -27.01 -0.55
CA LYS A 206 3.53 -27.02 0.93
C LYS A 206 4.37 -25.91 1.56
N THR A 207 5.48 -25.56 0.93
CA THR A 207 6.36 -24.46 1.37
C THR A 207 6.16 -23.17 0.60
N GLY A 208 5.32 -23.17 -0.44
CA GLY A 208 5.35 -22.13 -1.47
C GLY A 208 5.03 -20.75 -0.94
N ARG A 209 4.08 -20.64 0.00
CA ARG A 209 3.74 -19.37 0.68
C ARG A 209 4.88 -18.84 1.54
N ARG A 210 5.62 -19.72 2.22
CA ARG A 210 6.82 -19.36 2.98
C ARG A 210 7.93 -18.90 2.03
N THR A 211 8.12 -19.60 0.93
CA THR A 211 9.08 -19.19 -0.12
C THR A 211 8.71 -17.83 -0.72
N GLN A 212 7.42 -17.56 -0.96
CA GLN A 212 6.95 -16.24 -1.41
C GLN A 212 7.25 -15.15 -0.40
N LEU A 213 6.98 -15.38 0.89
CA LEU A 213 7.32 -14.43 1.96
C LEU A 213 8.82 -14.08 1.95
N HIS A 214 9.70 -15.09 1.91
CA HIS A 214 11.14 -14.87 1.85
C HIS A 214 11.58 -14.14 0.58
N ALA A 215 10.98 -14.47 -0.57
CA ALA A 215 11.23 -13.76 -1.81
C ALA A 215 10.82 -12.29 -1.72
N PHE A 216 9.67 -11.98 -1.12
CA PHE A 216 9.23 -10.59 -0.91
C PHE A 216 10.21 -9.83 -0.02
N ILE A 217 10.61 -10.42 1.11
CA ILE A 217 11.61 -9.83 2.01
C ILE A 217 12.92 -9.57 1.23
N SER A 218 13.39 -10.53 0.44
CA SER A 218 14.61 -10.37 -0.36
C SER A 218 14.50 -9.22 -1.37
N ILE A 219 13.38 -9.08 -2.08
CA ILE A 219 13.15 -7.99 -3.03
C ILE A 219 13.11 -6.63 -2.33
N LEU A 220 12.43 -6.54 -1.18
CA LEU A 220 12.34 -5.31 -0.38
C LEU A 220 13.68 -4.90 0.23
N ASN A 221 14.60 -5.85 0.40
CA ASN A 221 15.97 -5.60 0.82
C ASN A 221 16.95 -5.38 -0.36
N SER A 222 16.47 -5.39 -1.60
CA SER A 222 17.33 -5.16 -2.76
C SER A 222 18.00 -3.79 -2.70
N GLY A 223 19.33 -3.78 -2.77
CA GLY A 223 20.16 -2.57 -2.65
C GLY A 223 20.51 -2.19 -1.21
N LYS A 224 20.13 -2.98 -0.21
CA LYS A 224 20.63 -2.88 1.17
C LYS A 224 21.79 -3.85 1.40
N GLU A 225 22.55 -3.65 2.46
CA GLU A 225 23.59 -4.59 2.90
C GLU A 225 22.98 -5.95 3.24
N ILE A 226 23.73 -7.03 2.98
CA ILE A 226 23.31 -8.39 3.31
C ILE A 226 23.21 -8.47 4.83
N ALA A 227 22.02 -8.83 5.32
CA ALA A 227 21.73 -8.94 6.73
C ALA A 227 20.99 -10.24 7.03
N ASP A 228 20.99 -10.62 8.30
CA ASP A 228 20.21 -11.75 8.78
C ASP A 228 18.70 -11.55 8.55
N TYR A 229 17.93 -12.61 8.81
CA TYR A 229 16.50 -12.61 8.59
C TYR A 229 15.77 -11.51 9.38
N LEU A 230 16.09 -11.31 10.66
CA LEU A 230 15.37 -10.37 11.52
C LEU A 230 15.56 -8.90 11.08
N PRO A 231 16.79 -8.42 10.81
CA PRO A 231 17.00 -7.11 10.16
C PRO A 231 16.31 -7.00 8.78
N SER A 232 16.35 -8.06 7.98
CA SER A 232 15.70 -8.08 6.66
C SER A 232 14.18 -7.97 6.79
N PHE A 233 13.59 -8.60 7.81
CA PHE A 233 12.18 -8.52 8.12
C PHE A 233 11.79 -7.13 8.63
N LEU A 234 12.58 -6.54 9.54
CA LEU A 234 12.41 -5.15 9.97
C LEU A 234 12.42 -4.19 8.77
N ASN A 235 13.36 -4.36 7.85
CA ASN A 235 13.46 -3.59 6.62
C ASN A 235 12.23 -3.73 5.71
N ALA A 236 11.58 -4.90 5.69
CA ALA A 236 10.36 -5.13 4.94
C ALA A 236 9.15 -4.47 5.61
N LEU A 237 9.04 -4.54 6.94
CA LEU A 237 7.98 -3.86 7.71
C LEU A 237 8.04 -2.34 7.59
N THR A 238 9.26 -1.80 7.58
CA THR A 238 9.56 -0.36 7.46
C THR A 238 9.76 0.08 6.01
N SER A 239 9.37 -0.78 5.04
CA SER A 239 9.52 -0.46 3.63
C SER A 239 8.66 0.73 3.22
N PHE A 240 9.19 1.50 2.28
CA PHE A 240 8.53 2.69 1.73
C PHE A 240 7.20 2.37 1.02
N ASP A 241 7.03 1.17 0.45
CA ASP A 241 5.80 0.76 -0.25
C ASP A 241 4.63 0.42 0.68
N ILE A 242 4.90 0.31 1.99
CA ILE A 242 3.94 0.05 3.09
C ILE A 242 3.13 -1.25 3.02
N SER A 243 3.31 -2.11 2.02
CA SER A 243 2.42 -3.27 1.80
C SER A 243 2.42 -4.27 2.96
N PHE A 244 3.58 -4.53 3.56
CA PHE A 244 3.70 -5.44 4.71
C PHE A 244 2.95 -4.88 5.93
N ALA A 245 3.17 -3.61 6.26
CA ALA A 245 2.52 -2.94 7.38
C ALA A 245 1.00 -2.88 7.18
N THR A 246 0.52 -2.50 5.99
CA THR A 246 -0.91 -2.49 5.64
C THR A 246 -1.53 -3.89 5.79
N ALA A 247 -0.85 -4.93 5.29
CA ALA A 247 -1.37 -6.29 5.37
C ALA A 247 -1.47 -6.81 6.81
N ILE A 248 -0.51 -6.47 7.68
CA ILE A 248 -0.57 -6.83 9.10
C ILE A 248 -1.77 -6.15 9.77
N CYS A 249 -1.91 -4.84 9.60
CA CYS A 249 -3.02 -4.09 10.19
C CYS A 249 -4.38 -4.58 9.68
N ALA A 250 -4.51 -4.87 8.39
CA ALA A 250 -5.77 -5.31 7.79
C ALA A 250 -6.17 -6.73 8.24
N LEU A 251 -5.21 -7.64 8.46
CA LEU A 251 -5.48 -9.03 8.85
C LEU A 251 -5.64 -9.22 10.36
N ALA A 252 -5.18 -8.28 11.17
CA ALA A 252 -5.29 -8.33 12.62
C ALA A 252 -6.70 -7.94 13.11
N SER A 253 -7.68 -8.81 12.81
CA SER A 253 -9.10 -8.60 13.14
C SER A 253 -9.51 -9.09 14.53
N ASP A 254 -8.77 -10.04 15.11
CA ASP A 254 -9.13 -10.69 16.37
C ASP A 254 -8.45 -10.00 17.57
N PRO A 255 -9.06 -9.97 18.77
CA PRO A 255 -8.47 -9.35 19.96
C PRO A 255 -7.06 -9.85 20.32
N SER A 256 -6.75 -11.12 20.05
CA SER A 256 -5.42 -11.71 20.24
C SER A 256 -4.38 -11.16 19.27
N ASN A 257 -4.81 -10.78 18.07
CA ASN A 257 -3.95 -10.33 17.00
C ASN A 257 -3.67 -8.82 17.10
N LEU A 258 -4.49 -8.07 17.86
CA LEU A 258 -4.31 -6.63 18.06
C LEU A 258 -2.97 -6.25 18.69
N VAL A 259 -2.34 -7.17 19.44
CA VAL A 259 -0.97 -6.98 19.97
C VAL A 259 0.01 -6.72 18.83
N SER A 260 -0.08 -7.48 17.72
CA SER A 260 0.81 -7.30 16.57
C SER A 260 0.73 -5.91 15.94
N ILE A 261 -0.44 -5.25 15.99
CA ILE A 261 -0.61 -3.87 15.53
C ILE A 261 0.16 -2.89 16.42
N ARG A 262 0.10 -3.07 17.74
CA ARG A 262 0.82 -2.20 18.69
C ARG A 262 2.33 -2.34 18.53
N SER A 263 2.78 -3.59 18.39
CA SER A 263 4.17 -3.93 18.09
C SER A 263 4.60 -3.29 16.77
N LEU A 264 3.78 -3.37 15.73
CA LEU A 264 4.05 -2.72 14.44
C LEU A 264 4.10 -1.18 14.56
N VAL A 265 3.18 -0.56 15.30
CA VAL A 265 3.20 0.90 15.51
C VAL A 265 4.50 1.34 16.19
N ASN A 266 4.95 0.62 17.21
CA ASN A 266 6.21 0.93 17.89
C ASN A 266 7.44 0.70 17.00
N VAL A 267 7.45 -0.37 16.20
CA VAL A 267 8.47 -0.62 15.17
C VAL A 267 8.52 0.51 14.15
N LEU A 268 7.37 0.93 13.62
CA LEU A 268 7.29 2.03 12.64
C LEU A 268 7.72 3.37 13.26
N ALA A 269 7.31 3.67 14.50
CA ALA A 269 7.68 4.89 15.20
C ALA A 269 9.19 4.95 15.47
N SER A 270 9.77 3.85 15.98
CA SER A 270 11.20 3.74 16.26
C SER A 270 12.07 3.88 15.00
N ASN A 271 11.51 3.60 13.83
CA ASN A 271 12.16 3.72 12.53
C ASN A 271 11.76 4.98 11.75
N LYS A 272 11.02 5.93 12.35
CA LYS A 272 10.55 7.18 11.72
C LYS A 272 9.67 6.96 10.47
N MET A 273 8.94 5.85 10.44
CA MET A 273 8.06 5.47 9.32
C MET A 273 6.57 5.56 9.65
N LEU A 274 6.20 5.80 10.92
CA LEU A 274 4.79 5.87 11.34
C LEU A 274 4.03 6.99 10.63
N ASP A 275 4.61 8.19 10.52
CA ASP A 275 3.94 9.32 9.87
C ASP A 275 3.82 9.13 8.37
N HIS A 276 4.84 8.56 7.72
CA HIS A 276 4.75 8.16 6.32
C HIS A 276 3.62 7.15 6.10
N PHE A 277 3.52 6.15 6.98
CA PHE A 277 2.49 5.13 6.92
C PHE A 277 1.09 5.72 7.09
N LEU A 278 0.85 6.51 8.14
CA LEU A 278 -0.45 7.15 8.39
C LEU A 278 -0.86 8.09 7.25
N ARG A 279 0.08 8.91 6.74
CA ARG A 279 -0.19 9.77 5.57
C ARG A 279 -0.54 8.96 4.33
N CYS A 280 0.16 7.87 4.06
CA CYS A 280 -0.13 7.01 2.91
C CYS A 280 -1.53 6.39 3.02
N LEU A 281 -1.88 5.83 4.18
CA LEU A 281 -3.19 5.25 4.40
C LEU A 281 -4.30 6.30 4.29
N ALA A 282 -4.21 7.39 5.06
CA ALA A 282 -5.21 8.45 5.10
C ALA A 282 -5.40 9.11 3.72
N ALA A 283 -4.30 9.44 3.03
CA ALA A 283 -4.39 9.97 1.68
C ALA A 283 -5.06 8.94 0.76
N SER A 284 -4.69 7.67 0.80
CA SER A 284 -5.23 6.68 -0.13
C SER A 284 -6.73 6.41 -0.02
N VAL A 285 -7.31 6.58 1.18
CA VAL A 285 -8.72 6.28 1.44
C VAL A 285 -9.63 7.50 1.35
N ARG A 286 -9.08 8.72 1.32
CA ARG A 286 -9.86 9.98 1.32
C ARG A 286 -10.98 10.02 0.27
N GLN A 287 -10.71 9.55 -0.95
CA GLN A 287 -11.71 9.51 -2.03
C GLN A 287 -12.72 8.36 -1.86
N ALA A 288 -12.30 7.27 -1.23
CA ALA A 288 -13.18 6.14 -0.94
C ALA A 288 -14.18 6.50 0.16
N VAL A 289 -13.73 7.18 1.23
CA VAL A 289 -14.59 7.54 2.36
C VAL A 289 -15.65 8.56 2.01
N SER A 290 -15.42 9.44 1.03
CA SER A 290 -16.43 10.37 0.52
C SER A 290 -17.55 9.67 -0.28
N GLY A 291 -17.38 8.40 -0.65
CA GLY A 291 -18.41 7.58 -1.29
C GLY A 291 -19.40 6.96 -0.28
N TYR A 292 -20.64 6.73 -0.73
CA TYR A 292 -21.70 6.14 0.09
C TYR A 292 -21.55 4.62 0.31
N LEU A 293 -21.04 3.91 -0.69
CA LEU A 293 -20.78 2.47 -0.64
C LEU A 293 -19.28 2.25 -0.70
N ILE A 294 -18.69 1.94 0.44
CA ILE A 294 -17.27 1.61 0.51
C ILE A 294 -17.12 0.11 0.29
N GLN A 295 -16.39 -0.25 -0.77
CA GLN A 295 -15.81 -1.58 -0.89
C GLN A 295 -14.75 -1.73 0.20
N ASP A 296 -14.61 -2.91 0.80
CA ASP A 296 -13.62 -3.16 1.83
C ASP A 296 -12.18 -2.91 1.30
N VAL A 297 -11.72 -1.67 1.47
CA VAL A 297 -10.39 -1.21 1.08
C VAL A 297 -9.43 -1.60 2.21
N PRO A 298 -8.39 -2.41 1.95
CA PRO A 298 -7.43 -2.84 2.96
C PRO A 298 -6.81 -1.69 3.76
N GLU A 299 -6.59 -0.54 3.14
CA GLU A 299 -6.05 0.65 3.79
C GLU A 299 -7.01 1.25 4.82
N LEU A 300 -8.33 1.21 4.56
CA LEU A 300 -9.32 1.68 5.53
C LEU A 300 -9.40 0.70 6.70
N ILE A 301 -9.47 -0.61 6.42
CA ILE A 301 -9.45 -1.65 7.46
C ILE A 301 -8.19 -1.53 8.32
N ALA A 302 -7.04 -1.24 7.70
CA ALA A 302 -5.80 -1.01 8.42
C ALA A 302 -5.90 0.20 9.37
N LEU A 303 -6.46 1.32 8.94
CA LEU A 303 -6.68 2.50 9.79
C LEU A 303 -7.64 2.21 10.94
N ASP A 304 -8.76 1.55 10.66
CA ASP A 304 -9.77 1.16 11.65
C ASP A 304 -9.12 0.29 12.74
N ASN A 305 -8.43 -0.76 12.32
CA ASN A 305 -7.76 -1.69 13.24
C ASN A 305 -6.64 -1.01 14.04
N MET A 306 -5.90 -0.09 13.43
CA MET A 306 -4.89 0.71 14.14
C MET A 306 -5.50 1.60 15.22
N PHE A 307 -6.56 2.33 14.90
CA PHE A 307 -7.23 3.21 15.85
C PHE A 307 -7.88 2.41 17.00
N ILE A 308 -8.61 1.34 16.68
CA ILE A 308 -9.29 0.48 17.66
C ILE A 308 -8.27 -0.28 18.53
N SER A 309 -7.20 -0.84 17.96
CA SER A 309 -6.15 -1.53 18.73
C SER A 309 -5.46 -0.58 19.72
N SER A 310 -5.14 0.63 19.25
CA SER A 310 -4.50 1.65 20.07
C SER A 310 -5.43 2.22 21.13
N SER A 311 -6.74 2.04 20.97
CA SER A 311 -7.79 2.55 21.89
C SER A 311 -8.61 1.42 22.51
N ILE A 312 -8.06 0.20 22.64
CA ILE A 312 -8.85 -1.01 22.93
C ILE A 312 -9.61 -0.96 24.27
N GLU A 313 -9.03 -0.33 25.30
CA GLU A 313 -9.67 -0.23 26.61
C GLU A 313 -10.94 0.61 26.53
N TRP A 314 -10.85 1.75 25.84
CA TRP A 314 -12.00 2.59 25.55
C TRP A 314 -13.01 1.86 24.66
N ALA A 315 -12.56 1.22 23.57
CA ALA A 315 -13.44 0.51 22.66
C ALA A 315 -14.21 -0.63 23.35
N ARG A 316 -13.56 -1.39 24.24
CA ARG A 316 -14.20 -2.43 25.06
C ARG A 316 -15.20 -1.85 26.05
N SER A 317 -14.83 -0.74 26.72
CA SER A 317 -15.74 -0.04 27.64
C SER A 317 -17.00 0.41 26.91
N LEU A 318 -16.86 1.07 25.75
CA LEU A 318 -17.98 1.52 24.93
C LEU A 318 -18.84 0.33 24.48
N ALA A 319 -18.24 -0.72 23.92
CA ALA A 319 -18.96 -1.91 23.48
C ALA A 319 -19.72 -2.61 24.61
N SER A 320 -19.19 -2.60 25.83
CA SER A 320 -19.84 -3.22 26.99
C SER A 320 -21.17 -2.57 27.38
N GLU A 321 -21.32 -1.27 27.15
CA GLU A 321 -22.55 -0.53 27.46
C GLU A 321 -23.70 -0.90 26.52
N TYR A 322 -23.37 -1.33 25.30
CA TYR A 322 -24.34 -1.77 24.30
C TYR A 322 -24.54 -3.29 24.29
N LYS A 323 -23.88 -4.02 25.20
CA LYS A 323 -23.99 -5.48 25.27
C LYS A 323 -25.43 -5.90 25.58
N GLY A 324 -26.03 -6.65 24.67
CA GLY A 324 -27.41 -7.13 24.80
C GLY A 324 -28.47 -6.13 24.32
N ILE A 325 -28.09 -4.94 23.86
CA ILE A 325 -28.99 -4.01 23.19
C ILE A 325 -29.06 -4.39 21.71
N GLN A 326 -30.25 -4.74 21.22
CA GLN A 326 -30.46 -4.97 19.79
C GLN A 326 -30.65 -3.63 19.07
N GLN A 327 -29.82 -3.38 18.05
CA GLN A 327 -29.89 -2.21 17.16
C GLN A 327 -30.07 -0.85 17.87
N PRO A 328 -29.10 -0.41 18.70
CA PRO A 328 -29.17 0.92 19.31
C PRO A 328 -29.23 2.03 18.25
N PRO A 329 -29.91 3.16 18.54
CA PRO A 329 -29.97 4.29 17.60
C PRO A 329 -28.57 4.86 17.36
N ILE A 330 -28.19 5.03 16.10
CA ILE A 330 -26.86 5.51 15.71
C ILE A 330 -26.51 6.89 16.30
N ASP A 331 -27.49 7.79 16.38
CA ASP A 331 -27.31 9.12 16.97
C ASP A 331 -26.83 9.05 18.42
N GLY A 332 -27.36 8.09 19.19
CA GLY A 332 -26.95 7.86 20.57
C GLY A 332 -25.50 7.39 20.67
N LEU A 333 -25.10 6.49 19.76
CA LEU A 333 -23.72 6.01 19.66
C LEU A 333 -22.75 7.14 19.31
N ILE A 334 -23.07 7.96 18.29
CA ILE A 334 -22.21 9.08 17.86
C ILE A 334 -22.06 10.11 18.97
N ARG A 335 -23.17 10.52 19.61
CA ARG A 335 -23.12 11.45 20.75
C ARG A 335 -22.24 10.91 21.86
N ARG A 336 -22.31 9.60 22.13
CA ARG A 336 -21.46 8.98 23.15
C ARG A 336 -19.99 8.98 22.76
N ILE A 337 -19.66 8.54 21.55
CA ILE A 337 -18.28 8.56 21.01
C ILE A 337 -17.70 9.97 21.08
N CYS A 338 -18.43 10.96 20.57
CA CYS A 338 -17.99 12.35 20.54
C CYS A 338 -17.75 12.88 21.96
N LYS A 339 -18.68 12.64 22.89
CA LYS A 339 -18.54 13.03 24.30
C LYS A 339 -17.31 12.40 24.96
N ASP A 340 -17.04 11.12 24.68
CA ASP A 340 -15.87 10.41 25.22
C ASP A 340 -14.56 11.01 24.69
N ILE A 341 -14.48 11.27 23.39
CA ILE A 341 -13.32 11.92 22.76
C ILE A 341 -13.12 13.32 23.34
N GLN A 342 -14.17 14.14 23.39
CA GLN A 342 -14.11 15.50 23.95
C GLN A 342 -13.64 15.50 25.40
N ARG A 343 -14.07 14.52 26.21
CA ARG A 343 -13.66 14.36 27.61
C ARG A 343 -12.30 13.68 27.79
N LYS A 344 -11.59 13.36 26.71
CA LYS A 344 -10.32 12.61 26.72
C LYS A 344 -10.44 11.27 27.45
N ALA A 345 -11.56 10.57 27.25
CA ALA A 345 -11.78 9.23 27.81
C ALA A 345 -10.91 8.16 27.13
N ILE A 346 -10.44 8.42 25.90
CA ILE A 346 -9.41 7.61 25.24
C ILE A 346 -8.07 7.88 25.94
N LYS A 347 -7.71 7.03 26.91
CA LYS A 347 -6.43 7.11 27.65
C LYS A 347 -5.27 6.50 26.86
N SER A 348 -5.11 6.91 25.61
CA SER A 348 -4.06 6.43 24.72
C SER A 348 -3.57 7.56 23.81
N ASP A 349 -2.36 8.04 24.06
CA ASP A 349 -1.73 9.09 23.25
C ASP A 349 -1.52 8.61 21.82
N ILE A 350 -1.16 7.35 21.63
CA ILE A 350 -1.02 6.72 20.29
C ILE A 350 -2.37 6.69 19.56
N GLY A 351 -3.44 6.29 20.24
CA GLY A 351 -4.78 6.24 19.66
C GLY A 351 -5.28 7.64 19.23
N LEU A 352 -5.08 8.64 20.10
CA LEU A 352 -5.40 10.03 19.79
C LEU A 352 -4.51 10.60 18.68
N TYR A 353 -3.23 10.23 18.65
CA TYR A 353 -2.30 10.64 17.60
C TYR A 353 -2.72 10.11 16.23
N ILE A 354 -3.03 8.81 16.14
CA ILE A 354 -3.52 8.18 14.92
C ILE A 354 -4.79 8.89 14.43
N LEU A 355 -5.75 9.13 15.33
CA LEU A 355 -6.97 9.85 15.00
C LEU A 355 -6.68 11.27 14.49
N ARG A 356 -5.83 12.02 15.19
CA ARG A 356 -5.45 13.38 14.80
C ARG A 356 -4.76 13.39 13.44
N ALA A 357 -3.79 12.50 13.22
CA ALA A 357 -3.06 12.42 11.96
C ALA A 357 -3.99 12.15 10.77
N ILE A 358 -4.93 11.21 10.91
CA ILE A 358 -5.92 10.88 9.89
C ILE A 358 -6.84 12.08 9.60
N LEU A 359 -7.35 12.74 10.65
CA LEU A 359 -8.24 13.89 10.50
C LEU A 359 -7.52 15.10 9.91
N VAL A 360 -6.27 15.38 10.28
CA VAL A 360 -5.47 16.46 9.70
C VAL A 360 -5.35 16.28 8.18
N ILE A 361 -5.02 15.07 7.72
CA ILE A 361 -4.92 14.78 6.28
C ILE A 361 -6.26 14.94 5.57
N ALA A 362 -7.34 14.48 6.19
CA ALA A 362 -8.69 14.64 5.65
C ALA A 362 -9.10 16.13 5.56
N SER A 363 -8.78 16.94 6.57
CA SER A 363 -9.06 18.38 6.60
C SER A 363 -8.29 19.20 5.56
N TYR A 364 -7.21 18.66 4.99
CA TYR A 364 -6.51 19.33 3.89
C TYR A 364 -7.19 19.10 2.54
N GLU A 365 -8.06 18.09 2.37
CA GLU A 365 -8.66 17.75 1.06
C GLU A 365 -9.61 18.86 0.57
N ASP A 366 -10.54 19.30 1.41
CA ASP A 366 -11.58 20.26 1.08
C ASP A 366 -11.78 21.31 2.19
N GLN A 367 -12.33 22.48 1.81
CA GLN A 367 -12.57 23.59 2.73
C GLN A 367 -13.85 23.43 3.56
N SER A 368 -14.80 22.58 3.13
CA SER A 368 -16.07 22.36 3.85
C SER A 368 -15.91 21.46 5.06
N GLY A 369 -14.85 20.64 5.12
CA GLY A 369 -14.64 19.63 6.15
C GLY A 369 -15.35 18.30 5.89
N ASP A 370 -15.99 18.14 4.73
CA ASP A 370 -16.81 16.97 4.40
C ASP A 370 -15.99 15.68 4.44
N THR A 371 -14.76 15.71 3.91
CA THR A 371 -13.86 14.56 3.95
C THR A 371 -13.44 14.23 5.38
N ALA A 372 -13.27 15.23 6.26
CA ALA A 372 -12.93 14.99 7.66
C ALA A 372 -14.10 14.34 8.42
N ILE A 373 -15.34 14.78 8.18
CA ILE A 373 -16.55 14.16 8.72
C ILE A 373 -16.68 12.72 8.21
N ALA A 374 -16.53 12.50 6.90
CA ALA A 374 -16.60 11.17 6.31
C ALA A 374 -15.53 10.23 6.89
N MET A 375 -14.29 10.72 7.02
CA MET A 375 -13.19 9.98 7.62
C MET A 375 -13.45 9.64 9.10
N PHE A 376 -14.01 10.58 9.87
CA PHE A 376 -14.42 10.34 11.26
C PHE A 376 -15.48 9.25 11.35
N MET A 377 -16.51 9.33 10.50
CA MET A 377 -17.57 8.33 10.44
C MET A 377 -17.02 6.94 10.10
N GLU A 378 -16.12 6.84 9.14
CA GLU A 378 -15.55 5.56 8.71
C GLU A 378 -14.56 4.96 9.72
N VAL A 379 -13.63 5.75 10.26
CA VAL A 379 -12.58 5.21 11.14
C VAL A 379 -13.03 5.06 12.60
N VAL A 380 -13.91 5.95 13.06
CA VAL A 380 -14.30 6.01 14.48
C VAL A 380 -15.65 5.36 14.73
N VAL A 381 -16.63 5.58 13.85
CA VAL A 381 -18.03 5.15 14.09
C VAL A 381 -18.33 3.80 13.46
N ARG A 382 -17.93 3.56 12.21
CA ARG A 382 -18.22 2.32 11.46
C ARG A 382 -17.81 1.04 12.20
N PRO A 383 -16.64 0.95 12.87
CA PRO A 383 -16.26 -0.28 13.57
C PRO A 383 -17.30 -0.72 14.61
N PHE A 384 -17.87 0.25 15.35
CA PHE A 384 -18.94 -0.02 16.30
C PHE A 384 -20.27 -0.28 15.61
N ALA A 385 -20.59 0.46 14.54
CA ALA A 385 -21.82 0.25 13.78
C ALA A 385 -21.91 -1.16 13.18
N VAL A 386 -20.80 -1.68 12.66
CA VAL A 386 -20.68 -3.07 12.18
C VAL A 386 -20.84 -4.05 13.34
N GLY A 387 -20.11 -3.85 14.44
CA GLY A 387 -20.18 -4.72 15.63
C GLY A 387 -21.54 -4.75 16.32
N LEU A 388 -22.33 -3.68 16.20
CA LEU A 388 -23.69 -3.56 16.77
C LEU A 388 -24.81 -3.90 15.76
N HIS A 389 -24.44 -4.34 14.56
CA HIS A 389 -25.39 -4.69 13.48
C HIS A 389 -26.35 -3.54 13.08
N ILE A 390 -25.85 -2.30 13.09
CA ILE A 390 -26.60 -1.10 12.69
C ILE A 390 -26.07 -0.48 11.39
N GLY A 391 -25.46 -1.29 10.52
CA GLY A 391 -24.86 -0.85 9.26
C GLY A 391 -25.80 -0.06 8.33
N ASN A 392 -27.09 -0.42 8.28
CA ASN A 392 -28.07 0.32 7.47
C ASN A 392 -28.30 1.75 8.01
N GLN A 393 -28.40 1.92 9.33
CA GLN A 393 -28.53 3.25 9.95
C GLN A 393 -27.28 4.10 9.68
N PHE A 394 -26.09 3.46 9.73
CA PHE A 394 -24.82 4.11 9.40
C PHE A 394 -24.79 4.65 7.97
N ILE A 395 -25.16 3.83 6.99
CA ILE A 395 -25.16 4.25 5.58
C ILE A 395 -26.14 5.41 5.37
N MET A 396 -27.35 5.32 5.93
CA MET A 396 -28.34 6.39 5.82
C MET A 396 -27.86 7.71 6.42
N LEU A 397 -27.33 7.68 7.64
CA LEU A 397 -26.86 8.90 8.31
C LEU A 397 -25.66 9.50 7.57
N LYS A 398 -24.73 8.69 7.10
CA LYS A 398 -23.59 9.15 6.30
C LYS A 398 -24.06 9.81 4.99
N GLU A 399 -25.10 9.24 4.36
CA GLU A 399 -25.71 9.82 3.17
C GLU A 399 -26.31 11.20 3.47
N GLN A 400 -27.02 11.35 4.58
CA GLN A 400 -27.57 12.63 5.02
C GLN A 400 -26.47 13.66 5.31
N LEU A 401 -25.38 13.25 5.99
CA LEU A 401 -24.23 14.12 6.29
C LEU A 401 -23.60 14.69 5.02
N SER A 402 -23.38 13.85 4.01
CA SER A 402 -22.81 14.31 2.74
C SER A 402 -23.73 15.23 1.92
N ARG A 403 -25.03 15.27 2.23
CA ARG A 403 -26.01 16.15 1.59
C ARG A 403 -26.27 17.44 2.37
N ASN A 404 -25.67 17.60 3.55
CA ASN A 404 -25.95 18.70 4.48
C ASN A 404 -27.45 18.83 4.78
N ASP A 405 -28.10 17.70 5.11
CA ASP A 405 -29.52 17.65 5.46
C ASP A 405 -29.77 18.35 6.81
N GLU A 406 -30.69 19.34 6.84
CA GLU A 406 -31.03 20.11 8.04
C GLU A 406 -31.51 19.24 9.21
N THR A 407 -32.06 18.05 8.94
CA THR A 407 -32.58 17.15 9.99
C THR A 407 -31.50 16.58 10.90
N ILE A 408 -30.25 16.57 10.46
CA ILE A 408 -29.11 15.99 11.19
C ILE A 408 -28.09 17.04 11.63
N GLU A 409 -28.43 18.33 11.51
CA GLU A 409 -27.55 19.47 11.83
C GLU A 409 -26.94 19.34 13.24
N ILE A 410 -27.72 18.88 14.22
CA ILE A 410 -27.24 18.69 15.60
C ILE A 410 -26.13 17.62 15.66
N ILE A 411 -26.27 16.52 14.91
CA ILE A 411 -25.26 15.45 14.89
C ILE A 411 -24.02 15.92 14.15
N GLN A 412 -24.18 16.59 13.02
CA GLN A 412 -23.09 17.19 12.26
C GLN A 412 -22.27 18.15 13.12
N ASN A 413 -22.92 19.11 13.79
CA ASN A 413 -22.27 20.09 14.68
C ASN A 413 -21.45 19.41 15.79
N ILE A 414 -21.95 18.31 16.37
CA ILE A 414 -21.23 17.57 17.42
C ILE A 414 -19.98 16.87 16.86
N ILE A 415 -20.07 16.31 15.65
CA ILE A 415 -18.92 15.69 14.98
C ILE A 415 -17.88 16.76 14.66
N GLU A 416 -18.29 17.89 14.07
CA GLU A 416 -17.41 19.01 13.73
C GLU A 416 -16.69 19.57 14.96
N GLU A 417 -17.42 19.85 16.05
CA GLU A 417 -16.83 20.31 17.31
C GLU A 417 -15.80 19.29 17.86
N THR A 418 -16.12 18.00 17.75
CA THR A 418 -15.22 16.93 18.17
C THR A 418 -13.95 16.89 17.32
N ILE A 419 -14.07 16.98 15.99
CA ILE A 419 -12.93 17.03 15.06
C ILE A 419 -12.04 18.22 15.40
N VAL A 420 -12.60 19.43 15.48
CA VAL A 420 -11.85 20.65 15.82
C VAL A 420 -11.11 20.48 17.14
N ARG A 421 -11.78 19.89 18.15
CA ARG A 421 -11.16 19.66 19.46
C ARG A 421 -10.01 18.66 19.39
N VAL A 422 -10.13 17.57 18.61
CA VAL A 422 -9.03 16.61 18.37
C VAL A 422 -7.85 17.28 17.68
N LEU A 423 -8.12 18.08 16.63
CA LEU A 423 -7.08 18.79 15.89
C LEU A 423 -6.30 19.78 16.77
N ALA A 424 -6.99 20.40 17.75
CA ALA A 424 -6.43 21.32 18.72
C ALA A 424 -5.71 20.64 19.91
N MET A 425 -5.78 19.31 20.05
CA MET A 425 -5.13 18.62 21.16
C MET A 425 -3.61 18.66 21.02
N ASN A 426 -2.92 19.00 22.11
CA ASN A 426 -1.49 18.72 22.23
C ASN A 426 -1.31 17.25 22.61
N ILE A 427 -0.74 16.46 21.70
CA ILE A 427 -0.54 15.01 21.83
C ILE A 427 0.95 14.75 21.72
N SER A 428 1.54 14.14 22.74
CA SER A 428 2.94 13.73 22.74
C SER A 428 3.01 12.21 22.73
N MET A 429 3.58 11.64 21.68
CA MET A 429 3.77 10.19 21.61
C MET A 429 5.13 9.78 22.16
N THR A 430 5.13 8.65 22.87
CA THR A 430 6.36 7.95 23.28
C THR A 430 6.38 6.57 22.64
N TYR A 431 7.55 6.16 22.14
CA TYR A 431 7.82 4.82 21.63
C TYR A 431 9.07 4.26 22.29
N ASN A 432 9.13 2.94 22.42
CA ASN A 432 10.21 2.25 23.13
C ASN A 432 11.12 1.54 22.14
N ILE A 433 12.33 2.07 21.97
CA ILE A 433 13.36 1.51 21.10
C ILE A 433 13.83 0.14 21.62
N GLY A 434 13.81 -0.08 22.94
CA GLY A 434 14.28 -1.31 23.57
C GLY A 434 13.44 -2.54 23.25
N ASP A 435 12.14 -2.37 22.97
CA ASP A 435 11.21 -3.48 22.76
C ASP A 435 11.13 -3.92 21.29
N VAL A 436 11.82 -3.23 20.37
CA VAL A 436 11.70 -3.45 18.93
C VAL A 436 12.03 -4.90 18.55
N GLU A 437 13.06 -5.49 19.13
CA GLU A 437 13.48 -6.86 18.79
C GLU A 437 12.41 -7.90 19.19
N ASP A 438 11.92 -7.85 20.43
CA ASP A 438 10.87 -8.74 20.93
C ASP A 438 9.57 -8.58 20.12
N GLN A 439 9.21 -7.34 19.80
CA GLN A 439 8.05 -7.01 18.98
C GLN A 439 8.15 -7.51 17.54
N LEU A 440 9.36 -7.58 16.96
CA LEU A 440 9.56 -8.19 15.64
C LEU A 440 9.22 -9.67 15.66
N PHE A 441 9.54 -10.39 16.74
CA PHE A 441 9.16 -11.80 16.89
C PHE A 441 7.64 -11.97 17.01
N GLU A 442 6.96 -11.09 17.73
CA GLU A 442 5.49 -11.11 17.82
C GLU A 442 4.83 -10.91 16.44
N ILE A 443 5.30 -9.92 15.67
CA ILE A 443 4.81 -9.66 14.32
C ILE A 443 5.11 -10.85 13.40
N HIS A 444 6.32 -11.41 13.48
CA HIS A 444 6.71 -12.57 12.70
C HIS A 444 5.81 -13.79 12.96
N ASN A 445 5.49 -14.05 14.23
CA ASN A 445 4.61 -15.14 14.63
C ASN A 445 3.20 -14.93 14.07
N PHE A 446 2.68 -13.70 14.15
CA PHE A 446 1.40 -13.36 13.54
C PHE A 446 1.39 -13.58 12.03
N VAL A 447 2.40 -13.08 11.30
CA VAL A 447 2.52 -13.26 9.85
C VAL A 447 2.61 -14.75 9.49
N THR A 448 3.34 -15.54 10.27
CA THR A 448 3.47 -16.99 10.03
C THR A 448 2.16 -17.73 10.28
N GLN A 449 1.36 -17.33 11.27
CA GLN A 449 0.03 -17.89 11.54
C GLN A 449 -0.99 -17.55 10.45
N LYS A 450 -0.88 -16.37 9.84
CA LYS A 450 -1.78 -15.88 8.78
C LYS A 450 -1.12 -15.89 7.39
N LEU A 451 -0.13 -16.75 7.18
CA LEU A 451 0.80 -16.68 6.05
C LEU A 451 0.11 -16.63 4.67
N ASP A 452 -0.91 -17.46 4.48
CA ASP A 452 -1.62 -17.54 3.21
C ASP A 452 -2.37 -16.25 2.86
N ASP A 453 -3.11 -15.71 3.82
CA ASP A 453 -3.87 -14.47 3.67
C ASP A 453 -2.93 -13.27 3.57
N PHE A 454 -1.84 -13.26 4.33
CA PHE A 454 -0.80 -12.25 4.29
C PHE A 454 -0.18 -12.15 2.89
N VAL A 455 0.29 -13.27 2.34
CA VAL A 455 0.93 -13.29 1.02
C VAL A 455 -0.07 -12.87 -0.07
N ARG A 456 -1.31 -13.36 -0.02
CA ARG A 456 -2.36 -12.97 -0.97
C ARG A 456 -2.67 -11.48 -0.91
N LEU A 457 -2.76 -10.92 0.29
CA LEU A 457 -3.03 -9.50 0.47
C LEU A 457 -1.87 -8.64 -0.03
N VAL A 458 -0.63 -8.98 0.30
CA VAL A 458 0.56 -8.26 -0.20
C VAL A 458 0.62 -8.26 -1.73
N ILE A 459 0.33 -9.40 -2.37
CA ILE A 459 0.22 -9.49 -3.83
C ILE A 459 -0.88 -8.56 -4.36
N SER A 460 -2.07 -8.57 -3.74
CA SER A 460 -3.19 -7.72 -4.12
C SER A 460 -2.85 -6.23 -4.03
N LEU A 461 -2.21 -5.80 -2.94
CA LEU A 461 -1.75 -4.43 -2.74
C LEU A 461 -0.78 -3.96 -3.85
N ASN A 462 0.11 -4.86 -4.30
CA ASN A 462 1.13 -4.55 -5.32
C ASN A 462 0.67 -4.74 -6.78
N ASN A 463 -0.49 -5.33 -7.01
CA ASN A 463 -1.05 -5.53 -8.36
C ASN A 463 -1.92 -4.36 -8.85
N ARG A 464 -2.14 -3.35 -8.01
CA ARG A 464 -2.95 -2.17 -8.36
C ARG A 464 -2.29 -1.33 -9.44
N LYS A 465 -3.09 -0.49 -10.12
CA LYS A 465 -2.51 0.50 -11.05
C LYS A 465 -1.64 1.45 -10.25
N LYS A 466 -0.54 1.91 -10.86
CA LYS A 466 0.41 2.84 -10.21
C LYS A 466 -0.27 4.04 -9.52
N ARG A 467 -1.34 4.56 -10.12
CA ARG A 467 -2.10 5.72 -9.60
C ARG A 467 -2.90 5.42 -8.33
N GLU A 468 -3.27 4.16 -8.12
CA GLU A 468 -4.05 3.70 -6.97
C GLU A 468 -3.14 3.35 -5.79
N HIS A 469 -1.82 3.27 -5.99
CA HIS A 469 -0.87 2.92 -4.93
C HIS A 469 -0.83 4.00 -3.83
N PRO A 470 -0.93 3.65 -2.54
CA PRO A 470 -1.04 4.64 -1.44
C PRO A 470 0.06 5.69 -1.43
N VAL A 471 1.31 5.28 -1.62
CA VAL A 471 2.47 6.18 -1.72
C VAL A 471 2.33 7.19 -2.86
N ILE A 472 1.82 6.75 -4.02
CA ILE A 472 1.61 7.63 -5.17
C ILE A 472 0.48 8.61 -4.89
N GLN A 473 -0.59 8.15 -4.25
CA GLN A 473 -1.69 9.02 -3.85
C GLN A 473 -1.22 10.09 -2.85
N MET A 474 -0.43 9.70 -1.86
CA MET A 474 0.11 10.61 -0.84
C MET A 474 1.04 11.67 -1.42
N ILE A 475 2.02 11.29 -2.26
CA ILE A 475 2.91 12.31 -2.86
C ILE A 475 2.16 13.23 -3.82
N THR A 476 1.18 12.71 -4.54
CA THR A 476 0.35 13.53 -5.45
C THR A 476 -0.48 14.53 -4.64
N PHE A 477 -1.10 14.06 -3.55
CA PHE A 477 -1.83 14.90 -2.61
C PHE A 477 -0.91 15.99 -2.03
N ALA A 478 0.27 15.62 -1.53
CA ALA A 478 1.22 16.56 -0.97
C ALA A 478 1.68 17.61 -1.99
N PHE A 479 1.98 17.19 -3.23
CA PHE A 479 2.35 18.09 -4.31
C PHE A 479 1.25 19.13 -4.62
N THR A 480 0.00 18.68 -4.70
CA THR A 480 -1.16 19.56 -4.93
C THR A 480 -1.32 20.56 -3.79
N LYS A 481 -1.34 20.07 -2.54
CA LYS A 481 -1.60 20.89 -1.35
C LYS A 481 -0.46 21.84 -1.00
N CYS A 482 0.81 21.44 -1.13
CA CYS A 482 1.93 22.37 -0.99
C CYS A 482 1.84 23.56 -1.95
N GLY A 483 1.29 23.32 -3.14
CA GLY A 483 1.10 24.37 -4.13
C GLY A 483 -0.13 25.24 -3.89
N GLU A 484 -1.12 24.80 -3.10
CA GLU A 484 -2.24 25.63 -2.65
C GLU A 484 -1.81 26.50 -1.45
N LEU A 485 -1.06 25.91 -0.51
CA LEU A 485 -0.55 26.59 0.67
C LEU A 485 0.52 27.65 0.36
N ALA A 486 1.19 27.58 -0.78
CA ALA A 486 2.17 28.60 -1.19
C ALA A 486 1.53 29.89 -1.76
N LEU A 487 0.20 29.90 -1.94
CA LEU A 487 -0.56 31.08 -2.38
C LEU A 487 -1.12 31.90 -1.20
N TYR A 488 -1.01 31.37 0.02
CA TYR A 488 -1.26 32.05 1.28
C TYR A 488 0.08 32.39 1.94
#